data_AF-A0A183HD68-F1
#
_entry.id   AF-A0A183HD68-F1
#
_cell.length_a   1.000
_cell.length_b   1.000
_cell.length_c   1.000
_cell.angle_alpha   90.00
_cell.angle_beta   90.00
_cell.angle_gamma   90.00
#
_symmetry.space_group_name_H-M   'P 1'
#
loop_
_entity.id
_entity.type
_entity.pdbx_description
1 polymer ?
#
loop_
_entity_poly.entity_id
_entity_poly.type
_entity_poly.pdbx_seq_one_letter_code
_entity_poly.pdbx_strand_id
1 'polypeptide(L)'
;MRYYLPTLDKRLARLFAWYTSKYLVDYYPIFIAFPTLLTALLGIGFVWIDQLTLLDARTLYTPTSAPAWKEERIMRELWPIRVDEFLPERTFEWNRYLYVIVHGRRYPNGTFPNILNDSYLSEIEFLERSIAENVSCAMKDEWLTNATTNFGSKFYFQDLCLNWYGECYRQTNLIKLLQNRYELEKHGISITYPRANTNGTSIYLAYNIGGVQVDENDTIKVSCRMFPLKVITNSSIKQFERKKNSILISENF
;
A
#
# COMPACT_ATOMS: atom_id res chain seq x y z
N MET A 1 -1.99 65.44 18.11
CA MET A 1 -0.53 65.37 17.92
C MET A 1 -0.25 64.27 16.91
N ARG A 2 0.32 64.59 15.73
CA ARG A 2 0.72 63.58 14.74
C ARG A 2 2.10 63.05 15.11
N TYR A 3 2.18 61.78 15.52
CA TYR A 3 3.44 61.09 15.76
C TYR A 3 4.14 60.84 14.43
N TYR A 4 5.24 61.54 14.19
CA TYR A 4 6.12 61.32 13.03
C TYR A 4 7.09 60.20 13.38
N LEU A 5 6.81 58.98 12.92
CA LEU A 5 7.78 57.88 12.98
C LEU A 5 8.95 58.25 12.04
N PRO A 6 10.21 58.26 12.52
CA PRO A 6 11.34 58.60 11.67
C PRO A 6 11.50 57.50 10.60
N THR A 7 11.20 57.85 9.35
CA THR A 7 11.31 56.93 8.24
C THR A 7 12.78 56.65 7.93
N LEU A 8 13.16 55.37 8.03
CA LEU A 8 14.51 54.86 7.70
C LEU A 8 14.87 55.03 6.21
N ASP A 9 13.88 55.36 5.39
CA ASP A 9 13.92 55.45 3.95
C ASP A 9 15.07 56.34 3.42
N LYS A 10 15.19 57.58 3.91
CA LYS A 10 16.26 58.50 3.48
C LYS A 10 17.68 58.06 3.89
N ARG A 11 17.80 57.19 4.88
CA ARG A 11 19.10 56.65 5.33
C ARG A 11 19.48 55.43 4.50
N LEU A 12 18.53 54.51 4.29
CA LEU A 12 18.69 53.36 3.41
C LEU A 12 18.96 53.79 1.96
N ALA A 13 18.23 54.78 1.44
CA ALA A 13 18.45 55.31 0.09
C ALA A 13 19.87 55.84 -0.11
N ARG A 14 20.42 56.54 0.89
CA ARG A 14 21.82 57.01 0.85
C ARG A 14 22.81 55.85 0.92
N LEU A 15 22.53 54.83 1.74
CA LEU A 15 23.38 53.66 1.87
C LEU A 15 23.40 52.83 0.58
N PHE A 16 22.22 52.60 -0.02
CA PHE A 16 22.10 51.92 -1.31
C PHE A 16 22.73 52.73 -2.44
N ALA A 17 22.52 54.04 -2.51
CA ALA A 17 23.15 54.90 -3.52
C ALA A 17 24.69 54.88 -3.40
N TRP A 18 25.22 54.87 -2.17
CA TRP A 18 26.65 54.74 -1.94
C TRP A 18 27.17 53.36 -2.34
N TYR A 19 26.47 52.29 -1.96
CA TYR A 19 26.81 50.90 -2.31
C TYR A 19 26.79 50.66 -3.83
N THR A 20 25.77 51.16 -4.52
CA THR A 20 25.65 51.00 -5.98
C THR A 20 26.70 51.83 -6.71
N SER A 21 26.87 53.10 -6.33
CA SER A 21 27.78 54.02 -7.03
C SER A 21 29.26 53.72 -6.83
N LYS A 22 29.68 53.18 -5.68
CA LYS A 22 31.10 52.96 -5.35
C LYS A 22 31.56 51.51 -5.33
N TYR A 23 30.65 50.55 -5.28
CA TYR A 23 31.00 49.16 -5.03
C TYR A 23 30.39 48.21 -6.06
N LEU A 24 29.09 48.34 -6.34
CA LEU A 24 28.40 47.46 -7.29
C LEU A 24 28.87 47.68 -8.74
N VAL A 25 28.98 48.94 -9.19
CA VAL A 25 29.32 49.26 -10.58
C VAL A 25 30.78 48.93 -10.88
N ASP A 26 31.70 49.26 -9.97
CA ASP A 26 33.14 49.04 -10.17
C ASP A 26 33.54 47.56 -10.05
N TYR A 27 32.83 46.77 -9.25
CA TYR A 27 33.12 45.34 -9.01
C TYR A 27 32.01 44.40 -9.49
N TYR A 28 31.24 44.80 -10.50
CA TYR A 28 30.11 44.02 -11.02
C TYR A 28 30.40 42.53 -11.33
N PRO A 29 31.58 42.11 -11.86
CA PRO A 29 31.81 40.69 -12.14
C PRO A 29 31.84 39.83 -10.87
N ILE A 30 32.32 40.38 -9.74
CA ILE A 30 32.34 39.68 -8.45
C ILE A 30 30.90 39.48 -7.95
N PHE A 31 30.04 40.48 -8.13
CA PHE A 31 28.63 40.41 -7.76
C PHE A 31 27.79 39.47 -8.62
N ILE A 32 28.28 39.06 -9.78
CA ILE A 32 27.65 38.04 -10.63
C ILE A 32 28.25 36.66 -10.33
N ALA A 33 29.58 36.56 -10.26
CA ALA A 33 30.30 35.32 -10.00
C ALA A 33 30.03 34.75 -8.60
N PHE A 34 29.91 35.61 -7.59
CA PHE A 34 29.70 35.16 -6.21
C PHE A 34 28.32 34.50 -6.00
N PRO A 35 27.17 35.12 -6.37
CA PRO A 35 25.87 34.47 -6.22
C PRO A 35 25.74 33.23 -7.10
N THR A 36 26.34 33.20 -8.30
CA THR A 36 26.29 32.01 -9.18
C THR A 36 27.11 30.85 -8.64
N LEU A 37 28.27 31.12 -8.05
CA LEU A 37 29.06 30.09 -7.37
C LEU A 37 28.37 29.63 -6.08
N LEU A 38 27.74 30.55 -5.34
CA LEU A 38 26.97 30.23 -4.15
C LEU A 38 25.74 29.36 -4.49
N THR A 39 25.00 29.68 -5.56
CA THR A 39 23.86 28.86 -5.99
C THR A 39 24.31 27.49 -6.48
N ALA A 40 25.44 27.40 -7.18
CA ALA A 40 26.02 26.11 -7.57
C ALA A 40 26.40 25.27 -6.35
N LEU A 41 27.08 25.86 -5.36
CA LEU A 41 27.44 25.18 -4.11
C LEU A 41 26.22 24.71 -3.32
N LEU A 42 25.19 25.56 -3.19
CA LEU A 42 23.94 25.18 -2.54
C LEU A 42 23.16 24.13 -3.35
N GLY A 43 23.29 24.16 -4.68
CA GLY A 43 22.68 23.20 -5.60
C GLY A 43 23.25 21.78 -5.50
N ILE A 44 24.49 21.61 -5.02
CA ILE A 44 25.09 20.27 -4.79
C ILE A 44 24.22 19.43 -3.83
N GLY A 45 23.49 20.07 -2.91
CA GLY A 45 22.59 19.39 -1.98
C GLY A 45 21.48 18.58 -2.65
N PHE A 46 21.10 18.89 -3.90
CA PHE A 46 20.11 18.12 -4.65
C PHE A 46 20.55 16.69 -4.97
N VAL A 47 21.85 16.39 -4.92
CA VAL A 47 22.37 15.02 -5.10
C VAL A 47 21.83 14.05 -4.05
N TRP A 48 21.49 14.55 -2.85
CA TRP A 48 20.95 13.72 -1.76
C TRP A 48 19.41 13.75 -1.66
N ILE A 49 18.70 14.32 -2.62
CA ILE A 49 17.25 14.49 -2.52
C ILE A 49 16.49 13.17 -2.35
N ASP A 50 16.95 12.08 -2.98
CA ASP A 50 16.35 10.75 -2.84
C ASP A 50 16.47 10.17 -1.43
N GLN A 51 17.46 10.62 -0.64
CA GLN A 51 17.64 10.22 0.75
C GLN A 51 16.83 11.10 1.71
N LEU A 52 16.60 12.37 1.35
CA LEU A 52 15.82 13.32 2.15
C LEU A 52 14.31 13.22 1.88
N THR A 53 13.90 12.63 0.75
CA THR A 53 12.48 12.45 0.41
C THR A 53 11.88 11.32 1.25
N LEU A 54 11.03 11.68 2.20
CA LEU A 54 10.21 10.74 2.95
C LEU A 54 9.09 10.22 2.03
N LEU A 55 9.30 9.05 1.45
CA LEU A 55 8.29 8.34 0.64
C LEU A 55 7.21 7.65 1.49
N ASP A 56 7.43 7.52 2.81
CA ASP A 56 6.45 6.91 3.70
C ASP A 56 5.37 7.93 4.08
N ALA A 57 4.20 7.79 3.45
CA ALA A 57 3.02 8.62 3.69
C ALA A 57 2.67 8.70 5.19
N ARG A 58 2.90 7.63 5.95
CA ARG A 58 2.60 7.61 7.37
C ARG A 58 3.44 8.61 8.15
N THR A 59 4.74 8.65 7.88
CA THR A 59 5.66 9.61 8.49
C THR A 59 5.42 11.03 8.00
N LEU A 60 4.91 11.20 6.78
CA LEU A 60 4.59 12.50 6.21
C LEU A 60 3.37 13.14 6.88
N TYR A 61 2.32 12.37 7.15
CA TYR A 61 1.06 12.88 7.70
C TYR A 61 0.95 12.80 9.24
N THR A 62 1.88 12.11 9.90
CA THR A 62 1.88 11.98 11.36
C THR A 62 3.08 12.72 11.95
N PRO A 63 2.89 13.77 12.77
CA PRO A 63 4.01 14.50 13.34
C PRO A 63 4.85 13.58 14.23
N THR A 64 6.15 13.81 14.29
CA THR A 64 7.09 12.97 15.07
C THR A 64 6.80 12.99 16.57
N SER A 65 6.14 14.03 17.07
CA SER A 65 5.70 14.17 18.47
C SER A 65 4.30 13.61 18.74
N ALA A 66 3.66 12.94 17.78
CA ALA A 66 2.31 12.42 17.98
C ALA A 66 2.27 11.31 19.05
N PRO A 67 1.28 11.32 19.97
CA PRO A 67 1.12 10.27 20.97
C PRO A 67 0.86 8.88 20.35
N ALA A 68 0.29 8.84 19.13
CA ALA A 68 0.03 7.62 18.38
C ALA A 68 1.30 6.77 18.15
N TRP A 69 2.49 7.39 18.02
CA TRP A 69 3.74 6.65 17.89
C TRP A 69 4.12 5.91 19.19
N LYS A 70 3.81 6.51 20.34
CA LYS A 70 4.03 5.88 21.65
C LYS A 70 3.05 4.74 21.86
N GLU A 71 1.77 4.94 21.54
CA GLU A 71 0.75 3.90 21.62
C GLU A 71 1.08 2.71 20.73
N GLU A 72 1.46 2.95 19.48
CA GLU A 72 1.88 1.87 18.58
C GLU A 72 3.10 1.11 19.10
N ARG A 73 4.11 1.83 19.62
CA ARG A 73 5.30 1.18 20.21
C ARG A 73 4.90 0.27 21.36
N ILE A 74 4.08 0.77 22.29
CA ILE A 74 3.57 0.00 23.42
C ILE A 74 2.77 -1.22 22.92
N MET A 75 1.91 -1.04 21.90
CA MET A 75 1.13 -2.14 21.33
C MET A 75 2.02 -3.21 20.70
N ARG A 76 3.10 -2.82 20.02
CA ARG A 76 4.08 -3.75 19.44
C ARG A 76 4.89 -4.50 20.50
N GLU A 77 5.22 -3.84 21.61
CA GLU A 77 5.99 -4.42 22.71
C GLU A 77 5.13 -5.39 23.55
N LEU A 78 3.89 -5.02 23.87
CA LEU A 78 2.99 -5.81 24.71
C LEU A 78 2.33 -6.96 23.94
N TRP A 79 2.00 -6.75 22.66
CA TRP A 79 1.39 -7.77 21.79
C TRP A 79 2.23 -7.94 20.52
N PRO A 80 3.44 -8.51 20.64
CA PRO A 80 4.27 -8.77 19.48
C PRO A 80 3.57 -9.80 18.59
N ILE A 81 3.39 -9.44 17.31
CA ILE A 81 2.83 -10.36 16.32
C ILE A 81 3.92 -11.38 16.01
N ARG A 82 3.66 -12.65 16.33
CA ARG A 82 4.57 -13.74 16.00
C ARG A 82 4.72 -13.87 14.48
N VAL A 83 5.82 -14.47 14.07
CA VAL A 83 6.20 -14.71 12.67
C VAL A 83 5.13 -15.53 11.94
N ASP A 84 4.52 -16.47 12.66
CA ASP A 84 3.49 -17.42 12.26
C ASP A 84 2.06 -16.98 12.60
N GLU A 85 1.87 -15.78 13.16
CA GLU A 85 0.55 -15.30 13.58
C GLU A 85 0.03 -14.18 12.67
N PHE A 86 -1.23 -14.31 12.27
CA PHE A 86 -1.92 -13.29 11.48
C PHE A 86 -3.22 -12.85 12.11
N LEU A 87 -3.39 -11.52 12.19
CA LEU A 87 -4.56 -10.87 12.74
C LEU A 87 -5.13 -9.90 11.69
N PRO A 88 -6.17 -10.30 10.93
CA PRO A 88 -6.71 -9.52 9.83
C PRO A 88 -7.32 -8.16 10.23
N GLU A 89 -7.61 -7.98 11.52
CA GLU A 89 -8.34 -6.82 12.05
C GLU A 89 -7.42 -5.70 12.57
N ARG A 90 -6.11 -5.96 12.72
CA ARG A 90 -5.17 -4.95 13.24
C ARG A 90 -4.58 -4.12 12.10
N THR A 91 -5.19 -2.96 11.85
CA THR A 91 -4.89 -2.02 10.77
C THR A 91 -3.55 -1.29 10.88
N PHE A 92 -2.81 -1.39 11.99
CA PHE A 92 -1.58 -0.61 12.18
C PHE A 92 -0.33 -1.24 11.53
N GLU A 93 -0.45 -2.43 10.92
CA GLU A 93 0.64 -3.13 10.22
C GLU A 93 0.23 -3.58 8.80
N TRP A 94 -0.14 -2.60 7.95
CA TRP A 94 -0.62 -2.84 6.57
C TRP A 94 0.38 -3.52 5.61
N ASN A 95 1.64 -3.64 6.01
CA ASN A 95 2.73 -4.11 5.17
C ASN A 95 2.82 -5.64 5.07
N ARG A 96 1.81 -6.36 5.57
CA ARG A 96 1.76 -7.83 5.54
C ARG A 96 0.63 -8.39 4.70
N TYR A 97 -0.05 -7.59 3.88
CA TYR A 97 -1.10 -8.10 3.02
C TYR A 97 -1.04 -7.58 1.59
N LEU A 98 -1.52 -8.43 0.67
CA LEU A 98 -1.84 -8.04 -0.71
C LEU A 98 -3.31 -8.34 -0.93
N TYR A 99 -4.07 -7.30 -1.30
CA TYR A 99 -5.45 -7.46 -1.75
C TYR A 99 -5.50 -7.38 -3.26
N VAL A 100 -6.03 -8.42 -3.88
CA VAL A 100 -6.47 -8.36 -5.27
C VAL A 100 -7.99 -8.22 -5.22
N ILE A 101 -8.51 -7.18 -5.86
CA ILE A 101 -9.95 -6.94 -5.99
C ILE A 101 -10.30 -7.16 -7.44
N VAL A 102 -11.18 -8.13 -7.70
CA VAL A 102 -11.70 -8.38 -9.04
C VAL A 102 -13.10 -7.80 -9.13
N HIS A 103 -13.32 -7.05 -10.21
CA HIS A 103 -14.58 -6.39 -10.49
C HIS A 103 -14.92 -6.55 -11.97
N GLY A 104 -16.19 -6.84 -12.23
CA GLY A 104 -16.71 -6.93 -13.59
C GLY A 104 -16.66 -5.60 -14.33
N ARG A 105 -16.23 -5.62 -15.59
CA ARG A 105 -16.34 -4.44 -16.47
C ARG A 105 -17.81 -4.11 -16.70
N ARG A 106 -18.15 -2.81 -16.61
CA ARG A 106 -19.52 -2.35 -16.81
C ARG A 106 -19.96 -2.59 -18.26
N TYR A 107 -21.14 -3.17 -18.44
CA TYR A 107 -21.75 -3.32 -19.75
C TYR A 107 -22.23 -1.97 -20.31
N PRO A 108 -22.41 -1.83 -21.64
CA PRO A 108 -22.90 -0.59 -22.26
C PRO A 108 -24.27 -0.12 -21.75
N ASN A 109 -25.10 -1.04 -21.26
CA ASN A 109 -26.41 -0.78 -20.66
C ASN A 109 -26.33 -0.23 -19.22
N GLY A 110 -25.12 -0.09 -18.66
CA GLY A 110 -24.90 0.42 -17.32
C GLY A 110 -25.00 -0.62 -16.20
N THR A 111 -25.21 -1.91 -16.49
CA THR A 111 -25.21 -2.98 -15.47
C THR A 111 -23.84 -3.63 -15.32
N PHE A 112 -23.61 -4.31 -14.19
CA PHE A 112 -22.40 -5.07 -13.92
C PHE A 112 -22.66 -6.57 -14.13
N PRO A 113 -21.67 -7.35 -14.61
CA PRO A 113 -21.79 -8.79 -14.71
C PRO A 113 -21.82 -9.42 -13.31
N ASN A 114 -22.53 -10.55 -13.21
CA ASN A 114 -22.52 -11.36 -11.99
C ASN A 114 -21.21 -12.15 -11.91
N ILE A 115 -20.34 -11.78 -10.96
CA ILE A 115 -19.04 -12.42 -10.74
C ILE A 115 -19.16 -13.86 -10.22
N LEU A 116 -20.34 -14.23 -9.70
CA LEU A 116 -20.63 -15.57 -9.21
C LEU A 116 -20.91 -16.58 -10.34
N ASN A 117 -20.91 -16.14 -11.61
CA ASN A 117 -21.03 -17.10 -12.71
C ASN A 117 -19.82 -18.03 -12.73
N ASP A 118 -20.03 -19.32 -13.02
CA ASP A 118 -18.99 -20.34 -12.91
C ASP A 118 -17.81 -20.05 -13.86
N SER A 119 -18.08 -19.46 -15.02
CA SER A 119 -17.04 -19.00 -15.95
C SER A 119 -16.09 -17.99 -15.27
N TYR A 120 -16.64 -16.95 -14.63
CA TYR A 120 -15.85 -15.93 -13.97
C TYR A 120 -15.16 -16.47 -12.73
N LEU A 121 -15.82 -17.33 -11.95
CA LEU A 121 -15.19 -17.97 -10.79
C LEU A 121 -14.00 -18.85 -11.19
N SER A 122 -14.08 -19.56 -12.33
CA SER A 122 -12.97 -20.35 -12.85
C SER A 122 -11.79 -19.50 -13.33
N GLU A 123 -12.06 -18.36 -13.97
CA GLU A 123 -11.03 -17.39 -14.35
C GLU A 123 -10.37 -16.74 -13.14
N ILE A 124 -11.16 -16.44 -12.11
CA ILE A 124 -10.68 -15.90 -10.83
C ILE A 124 -9.79 -16.92 -10.11
N GLU A 125 -10.18 -18.19 -10.10
CA GLU A 125 -9.36 -19.28 -9.56
C GLU A 125 -8.04 -19.41 -10.32
N PHE A 126 -8.08 -19.32 -11.65
CA PHE A 126 -6.87 -19.35 -12.47
C PHE A 126 -5.95 -18.15 -12.21
N LEU A 127 -6.52 -16.95 -12.06
CA LEU A 127 -5.78 -15.74 -11.72
C LEU A 127 -5.10 -15.85 -10.36
N GLU A 128 -5.84 -16.30 -9.34
CA GLU A 128 -5.33 -16.55 -7.98
C GLU A 128 -4.17 -17.55 -8.02
N ARG A 129 -4.33 -18.65 -8.78
CA ARG A 129 -3.28 -19.65 -9.00
C ARG A 129 -2.03 -19.09 -9.67
N SER A 130 -2.22 -18.34 -10.75
CA SER A 130 -1.12 -17.75 -11.51
C SER A 130 -0.33 -16.75 -10.67
N ILE A 131 -1.00 -15.94 -9.85
CA ILE A 131 -0.33 -15.01 -8.94
C ILE A 131 0.51 -15.75 -7.90
N ALA A 132 -0.02 -16.82 -7.31
CA ALA A 132 0.70 -17.59 -6.31
C ALA A 132 1.88 -18.39 -6.90
N GLU A 133 1.76 -18.93 -8.12
CA GLU A 133 2.76 -19.88 -8.65
C GLU A 133 3.77 -19.22 -9.59
N ASN A 134 3.35 -18.23 -10.39
CA ASN A 134 4.19 -17.69 -11.46
C ASN A 134 4.88 -16.38 -11.10
N VAL A 135 4.35 -15.64 -10.12
CA VAL A 135 4.96 -14.37 -9.70
C VAL A 135 6.21 -14.68 -8.90
N SER A 136 7.36 -14.31 -9.47
CA SER A 136 8.66 -14.40 -8.82
C SER A 136 9.34 -13.05 -8.82
N CYS A 137 10.12 -12.80 -7.76
CA CYS A 137 10.94 -11.62 -7.64
C CYS A 137 12.40 -12.01 -7.55
N ALA A 138 13.27 -11.24 -8.21
CA ALA A 138 14.71 -11.38 -8.03
C ALA A 138 15.12 -10.84 -6.66
N MET A 139 15.94 -11.60 -5.95
CA MET A 139 16.54 -11.16 -4.69
C MET A 139 17.53 -10.03 -4.97
N LYS A 140 17.53 -9.00 -4.13
CA LYS A 140 18.54 -7.93 -4.14
C LYS A 140 19.47 -8.10 -2.97
N ASP A 141 20.73 -7.69 -3.14
CA ASP A 141 21.75 -7.80 -2.09
C ASP A 141 21.37 -7.05 -0.81
N GLU A 142 20.65 -5.93 -0.95
CA GLU A 142 20.12 -5.12 0.16
C GLU A 142 19.12 -5.87 1.06
N TRP A 143 18.59 -7.00 0.59
CA TRP A 143 17.56 -7.78 1.28
C TRP A 143 18.10 -9.07 1.91
N LEU A 144 19.40 -9.35 1.72
CA LEU A 144 20.08 -10.49 2.32
C LEU A 144 20.34 -10.21 3.81
N THR A 145 19.65 -10.96 4.65
CA THR A 145 19.76 -10.97 6.11
C THR A 145 19.81 -12.42 6.57
N ASN A 146 20.17 -12.65 7.84
CA ASN A 146 20.19 -14.00 8.43
C ASN A 146 18.86 -14.76 8.20
N ALA A 147 17.73 -14.07 8.16
CA ALA A 147 16.41 -14.65 7.92
C ALA A 147 16.10 -14.96 6.44
N THR A 148 16.78 -14.30 5.50
CA THR A 148 16.56 -14.46 4.05
C THR A 148 17.67 -15.22 3.33
N THR A 149 18.70 -15.66 4.08
CA THR A 149 19.82 -16.48 3.55
C THR A 149 19.38 -17.79 2.91
N ASN A 150 18.24 -18.34 3.35
CA ASN A 150 17.68 -19.58 2.81
C ASN A 150 16.98 -19.40 1.46
N PHE A 151 16.72 -18.15 1.04
CA PHE A 151 16.12 -17.88 -0.27
C PHE A 151 17.18 -17.90 -1.36
N GLY A 152 16.84 -18.50 -2.50
CA GLY A 152 17.69 -18.47 -3.69
C GLY A 152 17.79 -17.08 -4.32
N SER A 153 18.40 -17.02 -5.51
CA SER A 153 18.48 -15.78 -6.32
C SER A 153 17.12 -15.25 -6.76
N LYS A 154 16.09 -16.11 -6.75
CA LYS A 154 14.68 -15.77 -6.94
C LYS A 154 13.88 -16.37 -5.79
N PHE A 155 12.88 -15.62 -5.35
CA PHE A 155 11.90 -16.08 -4.37
C PHE A 155 10.50 -15.98 -4.96
N TYR A 156 9.64 -16.87 -4.49
CA TYR A 156 8.26 -17.01 -4.90
C TYR A 156 7.31 -16.60 -3.76
N PHE A 157 6.02 -16.57 -4.07
CA PHE A 157 4.99 -16.31 -3.07
C PHE A 157 5.03 -17.32 -1.90
N GLN A 158 5.28 -18.59 -2.20
CA GLN A 158 5.32 -19.70 -1.24
C GLN A 158 6.43 -19.53 -0.20
N ASP A 159 7.50 -18.84 -0.57
CA ASP A 159 8.64 -18.57 0.31
C ASP A 159 8.33 -17.47 1.34
N LEU A 160 7.36 -16.61 1.04
CA LEU A 160 7.03 -15.41 1.81
C LEU A 160 5.72 -15.52 2.60
N CYS A 161 4.82 -16.37 2.13
CA CYS A 161 3.47 -16.46 2.67
C CYS A 161 3.48 -16.92 4.14
N LEU A 162 2.45 -16.54 4.87
CA LEU A 162 2.11 -17.21 6.10
C LEU A 162 1.70 -18.64 5.78
N ASN A 163 2.40 -19.61 6.36
CA ASN A 163 2.13 -21.02 6.15
C ASN A 163 1.58 -21.69 7.41
N TRP A 164 0.77 -22.72 7.20
CA TRP A 164 0.26 -23.61 8.24
C TRP A 164 0.45 -25.04 7.74
N TYR A 165 1.27 -25.83 8.44
CA TYR A 165 1.67 -27.19 8.01
C TYR A 165 2.19 -27.28 6.55
N GLY A 166 2.88 -26.24 6.07
CA GLY A 166 3.44 -26.21 4.71
C GLY A 166 2.48 -25.69 3.64
N GLU A 167 1.24 -25.32 3.98
CA GLU A 167 0.31 -24.67 3.06
C GLU A 167 0.19 -23.17 3.35
N CYS A 168 0.32 -22.35 2.30
CA CYS A 168 0.06 -20.91 2.40
C CYS A 168 -1.41 -20.61 2.68
N TYR A 169 -1.68 -19.60 3.49
CA TYR A 169 -3.04 -19.07 3.62
C TYR A 169 -3.49 -18.43 2.29
N ARG A 170 -4.44 -19.08 1.62
CA ARG A 170 -5.01 -18.66 0.32
C ARG A 170 -6.53 -18.65 0.39
N GLN A 171 -7.16 -17.85 -0.47
CA GLN A 171 -8.62 -17.71 -0.50
C GLN A 171 -9.30 -18.70 -1.47
N THR A 172 -8.59 -19.78 -1.84
CA THR A 172 -9.07 -20.83 -2.74
C THR A 172 -10.33 -21.53 -2.20
N ASN A 173 -10.41 -21.73 -0.89
CA ASN A 173 -11.56 -22.38 -0.24
C ASN A 173 -12.85 -21.58 -0.43
N LEU A 174 -12.77 -20.25 -0.40
CA LEU A 174 -13.92 -19.40 -0.66
C LEU A 174 -14.37 -19.48 -2.11
N ILE A 175 -13.43 -19.46 -3.07
CA ILE A 175 -13.75 -19.56 -4.50
C ILE A 175 -14.47 -20.90 -4.76
N LYS A 176 -13.94 -22.01 -4.24
CA LYS A 176 -14.56 -23.34 -4.35
C LYS A 176 -15.94 -23.42 -3.68
N LEU A 177 -16.12 -22.77 -2.53
CA LEU A 177 -17.41 -22.69 -1.86
C LEU A 177 -18.45 -21.97 -2.73
N LEU A 178 -18.07 -20.89 -3.41
CA LEU A 178 -18.95 -20.13 -4.30
C LEU A 178 -19.24 -20.85 -5.61
N GLN A 179 -18.27 -21.61 -6.15
CA GLN A 179 -18.45 -22.47 -7.32
C GLN A 179 -19.47 -23.58 -7.02
N ASN A 180 -19.36 -24.24 -5.87
CA ASN A 180 -20.23 -25.36 -5.49
C ASN A 180 -21.54 -24.94 -4.82
N ARG A 181 -21.91 -23.65 -4.85
CA ARG A 181 -23.08 -23.11 -4.12
C ARG A 181 -24.37 -23.88 -4.39
N TYR A 182 -24.63 -24.22 -5.65
CA TYR A 182 -25.87 -24.89 -6.05
C TYR A 182 -25.92 -26.35 -5.59
N GLU A 183 -24.76 -27.01 -5.50
CA GLU A 183 -24.65 -28.37 -4.96
C GLU A 183 -24.82 -28.34 -3.44
N LEU A 184 -24.19 -27.37 -2.78
CA LEU A 184 -24.32 -27.16 -1.34
C LEU A 184 -25.77 -26.89 -0.93
N GLU A 185 -26.50 -26.07 -1.70
CA GLU A 185 -27.93 -25.82 -1.48
C GLU A 185 -28.76 -27.10 -1.60
N LYS A 186 -28.48 -27.96 -2.58
CA LYS A 186 -29.17 -29.27 -2.71
C LYS A 186 -28.91 -30.19 -1.52
N HIS A 187 -27.75 -30.05 -0.88
CA HIS A 187 -27.38 -30.78 0.33
C HIS A 187 -27.79 -30.07 1.63
N GLY A 188 -28.60 -29.00 1.55
CA GLY A 188 -29.16 -28.30 2.71
C GLY A 188 -28.23 -27.25 3.33
N ILE A 189 -27.15 -26.87 2.65
CA ILE A 189 -26.22 -25.81 3.08
C ILE A 189 -26.50 -24.55 2.24
N SER A 190 -27.30 -23.64 2.77
CA SER A 190 -27.56 -22.35 2.12
C SER A 190 -26.44 -21.34 2.40
N ILE A 191 -25.95 -20.68 1.35
CA ILE A 191 -24.96 -19.62 1.46
C ILE A 191 -25.70 -18.29 1.55
N THR A 192 -25.90 -17.81 2.77
CA THR A 192 -26.56 -16.53 3.04
C THR A 192 -25.55 -15.39 3.22
N TYR A 193 -25.96 -14.17 2.91
CA TYR A 193 -25.18 -12.95 3.15
C TYR A 193 -25.67 -12.28 4.44
N PRO A 194 -24.80 -11.77 5.34
CA PRO A 194 -23.35 -11.59 5.19
C PRO A 194 -22.49 -12.77 5.67
N ARG A 195 -23.09 -13.89 6.10
CA ARG A 195 -22.36 -15.04 6.68
C ARG A 195 -22.82 -16.35 6.06
N ALA A 196 -21.88 -17.14 5.53
CA ALA A 196 -22.16 -18.53 5.18
C ALA A 196 -22.07 -19.40 6.43
N ASN A 197 -23.14 -20.14 6.73
CA ASN A 197 -23.17 -21.08 7.85
C ASN A 197 -22.84 -22.50 7.37
N THR A 198 -21.55 -22.85 7.40
CA THR A 198 -21.10 -24.22 7.24
C THR A 198 -21.04 -24.86 8.63
N ASN A 199 -22.01 -25.73 9.01
CA ASN A 199 -22.19 -26.52 10.27
C ASN A 199 -21.02 -26.58 11.29
N GLY A 200 -20.47 -25.44 11.70
CA GLY A 200 -19.07 -25.28 12.11
C GLY A 200 -18.73 -23.80 12.22
N THR A 201 -17.60 -23.35 11.67
CA THR A 201 -17.21 -21.92 11.71
C THR A 201 -17.90 -21.11 10.62
N SER A 202 -18.70 -20.11 11.01
CA SER A 202 -19.34 -19.20 10.05
C SER A 202 -18.30 -18.38 9.29
N ILE A 203 -18.39 -18.35 7.97
CA ILE A 203 -17.51 -17.56 7.11
C ILE A 203 -18.16 -16.21 6.86
N TYR A 204 -17.51 -15.12 7.25
CA TYR A 204 -18.01 -13.76 7.01
C TYR A 204 -17.69 -13.33 5.57
N LEU A 205 -18.73 -13.28 4.73
CA LEU A 205 -18.63 -13.00 3.30
C LEU A 205 -18.56 -11.51 2.98
N ALA A 206 -19.01 -10.63 3.89
CA ALA A 206 -19.07 -9.19 3.60
C ALA A 206 -17.68 -8.54 3.39
N TYR A 207 -16.60 -9.18 3.85
CA TYR A 207 -15.23 -8.74 3.56
C TYR A 207 -14.71 -9.24 2.21
N ASN A 208 -15.34 -10.26 1.62
CA ASN A 208 -14.81 -10.97 0.46
C ASN A 208 -15.62 -10.74 -0.82
N ILE A 209 -16.91 -10.42 -0.70
CA ILE A 209 -17.78 -10.14 -1.85
C ILE A 209 -18.54 -8.83 -1.62
N GLY A 210 -18.72 -8.08 -2.70
CA GLY A 210 -19.32 -6.75 -2.68
C GLY A 210 -20.31 -6.53 -3.82
N GLY A 211 -21.18 -5.52 -3.65
CA GLY A 211 -22.28 -5.29 -4.60
C GLY A 211 -23.21 -6.49 -4.70
N VAL A 212 -23.57 -7.06 -3.54
CA VAL A 212 -24.37 -8.28 -3.44
C VAL A 212 -25.86 -7.93 -3.55
N GLN A 213 -26.59 -8.71 -4.34
CA GLN A 213 -28.04 -8.76 -4.33
C GLN A 213 -28.47 -10.11 -3.75
N VAL A 214 -29.38 -10.06 -2.79
CA VAL A 214 -29.91 -11.24 -2.10
C VAL A 214 -31.38 -11.47 -2.48
N ASP A 215 -31.82 -12.72 -2.39
CA ASP A 215 -33.26 -13.05 -2.45
C ASP A 215 -33.91 -12.81 -1.07
N GLU A 216 -35.23 -13.02 -0.96
CA GLU A 216 -36.01 -12.79 0.27
C GLU A 216 -35.54 -13.65 1.47
N ASN A 217 -34.84 -14.76 1.20
CA ASN A 217 -34.28 -15.67 2.19
C ASN A 217 -32.80 -15.38 2.55
N ASP A 218 -32.31 -14.17 2.22
CA ASP A 218 -30.91 -13.73 2.39
C ASP A 218 -29.87 -14.57 1.61
N THR A 219 -30.32 -15.45 0.70
CA THR A 219 -29.46 -16.23 -0.19
C THR A 219 -28.85 -15.34 -1.26
N ILE A 220 -27.57 -15.58 -1.57
CA ILE A 220 -26.83 -14.75 -2.50
C ILE A 220 -27.26 -15.06 -3.94
N LYS A 221 -27.76 -14.04 -4.64
CA LYS A 221 -28.15 -14.14 -6.05
C LYS A 221 -27.07 -13.63 -7.01
N VAL A 222 -26.58 -12.43 -6.74
CA VAL A 222 -25.63 -11.71 -7.61
C VAL A 222 -24.57 -11.04 -6.76
N SER A 223 -23.34 -11.01 -7.26
CA SER A 223 -22.30 -10.12 -6.75
C SER A 223 -21.57 -9.45 -7.90
N CYS A 224 -21.19 -8.19 -7.73
CA CYS A 224 -20.44 -7.44 -8.75
C CYS A 224 -18.92 -7.42 -8.48
N ARG A 225 -18.51 -7.61 -7.22
CA ARG A 225 -17.12 -7.48 -6.74
C ARG A 225 -16.72 -8.64 -5.88
N MET A 226 -15.48 -9.10 -6.03
CA MET A 226 -14.90 -10.14 -5.20
C MET A 226 -13.44 -9.82 -4.87
N PHE A 227 -12.99 -10.24 -3.69
CA PHE A 227 -11.60 -10.18 -3.24
C PHE A 227 -10.99 -11.59 -3.31
N PRO A 228 -10.42 -12.00 -4.46
CA PRO A 228 -9.95 -13.37 -4.63
C PRO A 228 -8.62 -13.70 -3.97
N LEU A 229 -7.80 -12.72 -3.61
CA LEU A 229 -6.49 -13.00 -3.04
C LEU A 229 -6.18 -12.01 -1.92
N LYS A 230 -6.04 -12.56 -0.72
CA LYS A 230 -5.56 -11.89 0.49
C LYS A 230 -4.28 -12.61 0.90
N VAL A 231 -3.15 -12.12 0.44
CA VAL A 231 -1.84 -12.63 0.92
C VAL A 231 -1.65 -12.17 2.34
N ILE A 232 -1.02 -13.04 3.12
CA ILE A 232 -0.38 -12.64 4.36
C ILE A 232 1.10 -12.92 4.20
N THR A 233 1.95 -11.90 4.29
CA THR A 233 3.40 -12.10 4.24
C THR A 233 3.99 -12.19 5.64
N ASN A 234 5.04 -12.99 5.77
CA ASN A 234 5.82 -13.08 6.98
C ASN A 234 6.62 -11.78 7.22
N SER A 235 6.78 -11.41 8.48
CA SER A 235 7.38 -10.16 8.98
C SER A 235 8.81 -9.85 8.52
N SER A 236 9.54 -10.85 8.00
CA SER A 236 10.92 -10.70 7.49
C SER A 236 11.04 -9.69 6.34
N ILE A 237 9.93 -9.24 5.76
CA ILE A 237 9.85 -8.31 4.63
C ILE A 237 9.75 -6.83 5.07
N LYS A 238 9.78 -6.49 6.37
CA LYS A 238 9.82 -5.08 6.81
C LYS A 238 11.04 -4.29 6.26
N GLN A 239 12.07 -4.96 5.73
CA GLN A 239 13.22 -4.31 5.08
C GLN A 239 13.09 -4.16 3.55
N PHE A 240 12.23 -4.92 2.88
CA PHE A 240 12.08 -4.84 1.41
C PHE A 240 11.37 -3.57 0.95
N GLU A 241 10.48 -3.02 1.79
CA GLU A 241 9.62 -1.89 1.44
C GLU A 241 10.25 -0.51 1.59
N ARG A 242 11.45 -0.39 2.18
CA ARG A 242 12.08 0.94 2.32
C ARG A 242 12.42 1.61 0.99
N LYS A 243 12.29 0.93 -0.16
CA LYS A 243 12.66 1.49 -1.48
C LYS A 243 11.83 1.06 -2.70
N LYS A 244 10.61 0.53 -2.57
CA LYS A 244 9.87 0.02 -3.75
C LYS A 244 8.43 0.48 -3.87
N ASN A 245 8.20 1.80 -3.90
CA ASN A 245 7.03 2.36 -4.58
C ASN A 245 7.25 2.29 -6.09
N SER A 246 6.97 1.13 -6.68
CA SER A 246 6.69 0.94 -8.12
C SER A 246 6.55 -0.56 -8.42
N ILE A 247 5.45 -1.16 -7.94
CA ILE A 247 4.82 -2.25 -8.67
C ILE A 247 3.50 -1.67 -9.18
N LEU A 248 3.60 -0.86 -10.23
CA LEU A 248 2.47 -0.61 -11.12
C LEU A 248 2.25 -1.93 -11.85
N ILE A 249 1.22 -2.68 -11.43
CA ILE A 249 0.62 -3.65 -12.33
C ILE A 249 0.00 -2.80 -13.43
N SER A 250 0.66 -2.80 -14.59
CA SER A 250 0.23 -2.13 -15.81
C SER A 250 -1.22 -2.48 -16.10
N GLU A 251 -2.12 -1.52 -15.92
CA GLU A 251 -3.43 -1.55 -16.55
C GLU A 251 -3.20 -1.50 -18.07
N ASN A 252 -3.49 -2.61 -18.73
CA ASN A 252 -3.74 -2.66 -20.16
C ASN A 252 -4.75 -3.79 -20.40
N PHE A 253 -6.04 -3.51 -20.22
CA PHE A 253 -7.19 -4.20 -20.82
C PHE A 253 -8.45 -3.31 -20.80
#